data_AF-S7RXD2-F1
#
_entry.id   AF-S7RXD2-F1
#
_cell.length_a   1.000
_cell.length_b   1.000
_cell.length_c   1.000
_cell.angle_alpha   90.00
_cell.angle_beta   90.00
_cell.angle_gamma   90.00
#
_symmetry.space_group_name_H-M   'P 1'
#
loop_
_entity.id
_entity.type
_entity.pdbx_description
1 polymer ?
#
loop_
_entity_poly.entity_id
_entity_poly.type
_entity_poly.pdbx_seq_one_letter_code
_entity_poly.pdbx_strand_id
1 'polypeptide(L)'
;SVTAAVGDTIAFQFQSKNHTVTQSTFANPCEQMTTPTMGIDSGYAPVPANTTAFPQWSFTMTNASAPLWFYCKQTGHCQKGMVFAVNPTADKSFEKFQA
;
A
#
# COMPACT_ATOMS: atom_id res chain seq x y z
N SER A 1 1.95 6.72 -7.25
CA SER A 1 2.33 7.22 -5.92
C SER A 1 1.47 8.43 -5.57
N VAL A 2 1.52 8.88 -4.31
CA VAL A 2 0.90 10.13 -3.86
C VAL A 2 1.86 10.91 -2.96
N THR A 3 1.58 12.20 -2.78
CA THR A 3 2.21 13.04 -1.76
C THR A 3 1.20 13.32 -0.64
N ALA A 4 1.61 13.20 0.62
CA ALA A 4 0.78 13.41 1.80
C ALA A 4 1.58 14.09 2.93
N ALA A 5 0.95 15.05 3.61
CA ALA A 5 1.47 15.70 4.81
C ALA A 5 1.00 15.00 6.09
N VAL A 6 1.63 15.30 7.22
CA VAL A 6 1.15 14.84 8.53
C VAL A 6 -0.26 15.39 8.77
N GLY A 7 -1.18 14.51 9.17
CA GLY A 7 -2.59 14.83 9.37
C GLY A 7 -3.50 14.48 8.18
N ASP A 8 -2.94 14.27 6.98
CA ASP A 8 -3.72 13.80 5.83
C ASP A 8 -4.23 12.38 6.05
N THR A 9 -5.41 12.08 5.52
CA THR A 9 -5.95 10.72 5.48
C THR A 9 -5.75 10.11 4.10
N ILE A 10 -5.07 8.97 4.05
CA ILE A 10 -4.90 8.18 2.83
C ILE A 10 -5.95 7.10 2.85
N ALA A 11 -6.86 7.11 1.86
CA ALA A 11 -7.94 6.15 1.72
C ALA A 11 -7.75 5.27 0.48
N PHE A 12 -7.96 3.97 0.67
CA PHE A 12 -7.96 2.97 -0.40
C PHE A 12 -9.37 2.44 -0.56
N GLN A 13 -9.91 2.54 -1.77
CA GLN A 13 -11.14 1.89 -2.16
C GLN A 13 -10.81 0.57 -2.84
N PHE A 14 -11.28 -0.55 -2.29
CA PHE A 14 -11.00 -1.86 -2.86
C PHE A 14 -12.00 -2.18 -3.96
N GLN A 15 -11.48 -2.47 -5.16
CA GLN A 15 -12.26 -2.96 -6.28
C GLN A 15 -12.53 -4.46 -6.17
N SER A 16 -13.35 -4.99 -7.07
CA SER A 16 -13.69 -6.41 -7.14
C SER A 16 -12.44 -7.33 -7.14
N LYS A 17 -12.63 -8.57 -6.66
CA LYS A 17 -11.60 -9.56 -6.27
C LYS A 17 -11.11 -9.32 -4.83
N ASN A 18 -9.95 -9.87 -4.48
CA ASN A 18 -9.40 -9.82 -3.13
C ASN A 18 -8.07 -9.08 -3.15
N HIS A 19 -7.96 -8.04 -2.32
CA HIS A 19 -6.81 -7.15 -2.28
C HIS A 19 -6.48 -6.74 -0.85
N THR A 20 -5.27 -6.22 -0.67
CA THR A 20 -4.79 -5.67 0.60
C THR A 20 -4.00 -4.39 0.36
N VAL A 21 -3.81 -3.64 1.44
CA VAL A 21 -2.80 -2.61 1.58
C VAL A 21 -1.88 -3.07 2.70
N THR A 22 -0.76 -3.67 2.34
CA THR A 22 0.20 -4.22 3.30
C THR A 22 1.51 -3.46 3.15
N GLN A 23 2.02 -2.90 4.23
CA GLN A 23 3.26 -2.14 4.21
C GLN A 23 4.45 -3.08 4.04
N SER A 24 5.34 -2.70 3.14
CA SER A 24 6.61 -3.35 2.88
C SER A 24 7.77 -2.38 3.08
N THR A 25 8.96 -2.80 2.68
CA THR A 25 10.13 -1.93 2.62
C THR A 25 10.51 -1.70 1.17
N PHE A 26 11.23 -0.62 0.89
CA PHE A 26 11.74 -0.37 -0.45
C PHE A 26 12.61 -1.52 -0.98
N ALA A 27 13.37 -2.19 -0.10
CA ALA A 27 14.26 -3.29 -0.48
C ALA A 27 13.52 -4.61 -0.76
N ASN A 28 12.40 -4.85 -0.06
CA ASN A 28 11.60 -6.07 -0.18
C ASN A 28 10.15 -5.70 -0.51
N PRO A 29 9.82 -5.33 -1.76
CA PRO A 29 8.54 -4.72 -2.11
C PRO A 29 7.31 -5.63 -1.92
N CYS A 30 7.50 -6.96 -2.02
CA CYS A 30 6.43 -7.96 -1.89
C CYS A 30 6.45 -8.74 -0.57
N GLU A 31 7.13 -8.22 0.45
CA GLU A 31 7.20 -8.83 1.78
C GLU A 31 6.67 -7.86 2.84
N GLN A 32 5.88 -8.37 3.77
CA GLN A 32 5.35 -7.56 4.85
C GLN A 32 6.50 -7.05 5.73
N MET A 33 6.51 -5.75 5.98
CA MET A 33 7.43 -5.14 6.92
C MET A 33 7.11 -5.63 8.34
N THR A 34 8.04 -6.37 8.94
CA THR A 34 7.93 -6.86 10.32
C THR A 34 8.96 -6.22 11.26
N THR A 35 9.97 -5.56 10.70
CA THR A 35 11.05 -4.87 11.44
C THR A 35 11.26 -3.45 10.90
N PRO A 36 11.66 -2.48 11.74
CA PRO A 36 11.86 -2.59 13.19
C PRO A 36 10.56 -2.73 14.00
N THR A 37 9.41 -2.47 13.37
CA THR A 37 8.08 -2.67 13.93
C THR A 37 7.15 -3.31 12.89
N MET A 38 6.05 -3.90 13.34
CA MET A 38 5.00 -4.38 12.45
C MET A 38 4.46 -3.21 11.60
N GLY A 39 4.53 -3.36 10.28
CA GLY A 39 3.99 -2.40 9.34
C GLY A 39 2.46 -2.39 9.31
N ILE A 40 1.92 -1.37 8.67
CA ILE A 40 0.48 -1.24 8.40
C ILE A 40 -0.02 -2.44 7.59
N ASP A 41 -1.18 -2.99 7.95
CA ASP A 41 -1.87 -3.99 7.14
C ASP A 41 -3.39 -3.75 7.23
N SER A 42 -4.03 -3.54 6.08
CA SER A 42 -5.50 -3.46 6.01
C SER A 42 -6.18 -4.80 6.26
N GLY A 43 -5.44 -5.90 6.15
CA GLY A 43 -6.01 -7.23 5.98
C GLY A 43 -6.58 -7.43 4.57
N TYR A 44 -7.13 -8.63 4.34
CA TYR A 44 -7.79 -8.96 3.08
C TYR A 44 -9.18 -8.33 3.00
N ALA A 45 -9.43 -7.62 1.89
CA ALA A 45 -10.72 -7.03 1.56
C ALA A 45 -11.29 -7.72 0.30
N PRO A 46 -12.03 -8.84 0.47
CA PRO A 46 -12.70 -9.51 -0.63
C PRO A 46 -13.94 -8.71 -1.07
N VAL A 47 -14.03 -8.42 -2.35
CA VAL A 47 -15.12 -7.66 -2.96
C VAL A 47 -15.77 -8.49 -4.09
N PRO A 48 -17.07 -8.83 -3.96
CA PRO A 48 -17.83 -9.51 -5.01
C PRO A 48 -17.82 -8.78 -6.36
N ALA A 49 -17.98 -9.53 -7.46
CA ALA A 49 -17.92 -8.97 -8.81
C ALA A 49 -19.06 -7.98 -9.12
N ASN A 50 -20.21 -8.12 -8.48
CA ASN A 50 -21.41 -7.30 -8.69
C ASN A 50 -21.59 -6.20 -7.62
N THR A 51 -20.54 -5.90 -6.85
CA THR A 51 -20.57 -4.82 -5.85
C THR A 51 -20.72 -3.45 -6.51
N THR A 52 -21.68 -2.67 -6.03
CA THR A 52 -21.91 -1.28 -6.45
C THR A 52 -21.44 -0.25 -5.41
N ALA A 53 -21.27 -0.68 -4.16
CA ALA A 53 -20.72 0.12 -3.07
C ALA A 53 -19.42 -0.53 -2.56
N PHE A 54 -18.28 0.07 -2.89
CA PHE A 54 -16.96 -0.51 -2.62
C PHE A 54 -16.48 -0.19 -1.21
N PRO A 55 -15.88 -1.16 -0.49
CA PRO A 55 -15.34 -0.91 0.83
C PRO A 55 -14.09 -0.02 0.74
N GLN A 56 -13.90 0.76 1.79
CA GLN A 56 -12.74 1.62 1.97
C GLN A 56 -11.99 1.25 3.24
N TRP A 57 -10.67 1.37 3.19
CA TRP A 57 -9.80 1.33 4.36
C TRP A 57 -8.85 2.53 4.29
N SER A 58 -8.56 3.14 5.43
CA SER A 58 -7.77 4.36 5.48
C SER A 58 -6.88 4.41 6.71
N PHE A 59 -5.80 5.19 6.61
CA PHE A 59 -5.00 5.58 7.75
C PHE A 59 -4.65 7.07 7.68
N THR A 60 -4.42 7.65 8.85
CA THR A 60 -3.93 9.03 8.96
C THR A 60 -2.41 9.04 8.96
N MET A 61 -1.84 9.94 8.17
CA MET A 61 -0.40 10.12 8.06
C MET A 61 0.15 10.75 9.34
N THR A 62 0.89 9.97 10.13
CA THR A 62 1.46 10.44 11.41
C THR A 62 2.90 10.92 11.28
N ASN A 63 3.60 10.50 10.22
CA ASN A 63 4.97 10.90 9.94
C ASN A 63 5.20 10.97 8.43
N ALA A 64 5.63 12.14 7.93
CA ALA A 64 5.93 12.38 6.51
C ALA A 64 7.43 12.58 6.22
N SER A 65 8.32 12.27 7.15
CA SER A 65 9.78 12.43 6.96
C SER A 65 10.42 11.36 6.09
N ALA A 66 9.73 10.25 5.83
CA ALA A 66 10.22 9.15 5.01
C ALA A 66 9.13 8.59 4.09
N PRO A 67 9.49 8.01 2.93
CA PRO A 67 8.55 7.34 2.06
C PRO A 67 7.94 6.11 2.73
N LEU A 68 6.66 5.84 2.47
CA LEU A 68 5.99 4.60 2.83
C LEU A 68 5.74 3.76 1.58
N TRP A 69 5.87 2.44 1.73
CA TRP A 69 5.88 1.45 0.65
C TRP A 69 4.84 0.40 0.94
N PHE A 70 3.98 0.11 -0.02
CA PHE A 70 2.87 -0.81 0.15
C PHE A 70 2.74 -1.74 -1.05
N TYR A 71 2.17 -2.91 -0.81
CA TYR A 71 1.83 -3.88 -1.82
C TYR A 71 0.53 -4.61 -1.49
N CYS A 72 -0.04 -5.26 -2.49
CA CYS A 72 -1.10 -6.24 -2.28
C CYS A 72 -0.49 -7.63 -2.04
N LYS A 73 -0.78 -8.24 -0.89
CA LYS A 73 -0.24 -9.57 -0.52
C LYS A 73 -0.95 -10.75 -1.18
N GLN A 74 -2.00 -10.50 -1.97
CA GLN A 74 -2.63 -11.52 -2.79
C GLN A 74 -1.62 -12.11 -3.79
N THR A 75 -1.56 -13.43 -3.86
CA THR A 75 -0.57 -14.17 -4.66
C THR A 75 -0.47 -13.62 -6.09
N GLY A 76 0.73 -13.21 -6.49
CA GLY A 76 1.03 -12.73 -7.84
C GLY A 76 0.57 -11.30 -8.16
N HIS A 77 -0.12 -10.60 -7.25
CA HIS A 77 -0.54 -9.22 -7.51
C HIS A 77 0.63 -8.25 -7.44
N CYS A 78 1.48 -8.37 -6.41
CA CYS A 78 2.66 -7.52 -6.25
C CYS A 78 3.64 -7.64 -7.43
N GLN A 79 3.95 -8.86 -7.85
CA GLN A 79 4.84 -9.15 -8.99
C GLN A 79 4.28 -8.69 -10.34
N LYS A 80 2.97 -8.38 -10.39
CA LYS A 80 2.32 -7.75 -11.55
C LYS A 80 2.23 -6.23 -11.42
N GLY A 81 2.93 -5.64 -10.45
CA GLY A 81 2.99 -4.20 -10.25
C GLY A 81 1.90 -3.63 -9.34
N MET A 82 1.16 -4.46 -8.57
CA MET A 82 0.19 -3.95 -7.59
C MET A 82 0.89 -3.47 -6.31
N VAL A 83 1.63 -2.38 -6.47
CA VAL A 83 2.40 -1.68 -5.45
C VAL A 83 1.99 -0.22 -5.37
N PHE A 84 2.19 0.40 -4.21
CA PHE A 84 1.85 1.80 -3.96
C PHE A 84 2.94 2.46 -3.11
N ALA A 85 3.17 3.75 -3.37
CA ALA A 85 4.15 4.54 -2.64
C ALA A 85 3.58 5.89 -2.20
N VAL A 86 3.87 6.27 -0.97
CA VAL A 86 3.55 7.57 -0.38
C VAL A 86 4.87 8.32 -0.18
N ASN A 87 4.93 9.56 -0.64
CA ASN A 87 6.11 10.42 -0.54
C ASN A 87 7.42 9.80 -1.07
N PRO A 88 7.45 9.14 -2.25
CA PRO A 88 8.71 8.66 -2.82
C PRO A 88 9.65 9.84 -3.14
N THR A 89 10.95 9.57 -3.19
CA THR A 89 11.99 10.56 -3.55
C THR A 89 12.57 10.25 -4.93
N ALA A 90 13.40 11.13 -5.48
CA ALA A 90 14.12 10.84 -6.72
C ALA A 90 15.04 9.61 -6.60
N ASP A 91 15.69 9.45 -5.44
CA ASP A 91 16.59 8.33 -5.18
C ASP A 91 15.83 7.02 -4.95
N LYS A 92 14.74 7.09 -4.18
CA LYS A 92 13.79 5.98 -3.94
C LYS A 92 12.47 6.32 -4.63
N SER A 93 12.45 6.15 -5.95
CA SER A 93 11.29 6.47 -6.78
C SER A 93 10.29 5.31 -6.84
N PHE A 94 9.06 5.58 -7.28
CA PHE A 94 8.05 4.54 -7.45
C PHE A 94 8.45 3.54 -8.55
N GLU A 95 9.09 4.01 -9.61
CA GLU A 95 9.57 3.19 -10.72
C GLU A 95 10.61 2.17 -10.25
N LYS A 96 11.48 2.57 -9.29
CA LYS A 96 12.50 1.69 -8.70
C LYS A 96 11.94 0.73 -7.63
N PHE A 97 10.71 0.95 -7.17
CA PHE A 97 10.09 0.13 -6.12
C PHE A 97 9.36 -1.10 -6.66
N GLN A 98 9.09 -1.16 -7.96
CA GLN A 98 8.38 -2.29 -8.55
C GLN A 98 9.19 -3.61 -8.41
N ALA A 99 8.47 -4.72 -8.25
CA ALA A 99 9.03 -6.06 -8.06
C ALA A 99 9.36 -6.75 -9.38
#